data_AF-A0A944U6A3-F1
#
_entry.id   AF-A0A944U6A3-F1
#
_cell.length_a   1.000
_cell.length_b   1.000
_cell.length_c   1.000
_cell.angle_alpha   90.00
_cell.angle_beta   90.00
_cell.angle_gamma   90.00
#
_symmetry.space_group_name_H-M   'P 1'
#
loop_
_entity.id
_entity.type
_entity.pdbx_description
1 polymer ?
#
loop_
_entity_poly.entity_id
_entity_poly.type
_entity_poly.pdbx_seq_one_letter_code
_entity_poly.pdbx_strand_id
1 'polypeptide(L)'
;MEQELNPIDPINEDPFEGTGDLADFVDEKRDSEKVNVDLVFLYLKEMGEIPLLTDEQENEIGWRIENSRNRFYDEALSNPYIQEVFTKLKRALLESRAKNKTVSKTKLKSGSTEFTNGLSEERIIEILPININTLEEMQIRNMKDTQYIQALEEQNQDGRYTETISEMKLLLQGRLERGCRLCRELGPPYKLI
;
A
#
# COMPACT_ATOMS: atom_id res chain seq x y z
N MET A 1 17.84 13.70 -34.47
CA MET A 1 17.86 12.25 -34.21
C MET A 1 16.94 12.03 -33.04
N GLU A 2 15.68 11.75 -33.33
CA GLU A 2 14.70 11.30 -32.35
C GLU A 2 15.09 9.86 -31.99
N GLN A 3 15.46 9.62 -30.73
CA GLN A 3 15.61 8.25 -30.23
C GLN A 3 14.25 7.87 -29.63
N GLU A 4 13.56 6.97 -30.32
CA GLU A 4 12.33 6.36 -29.87
C GLU A 4 12.59 5.61 -28.57
N LEU A 5 11.86 6.00 -27.51
CA LEU A 5 11.88 5.32 -26.23
C LEU A 5 11.09 4.01 -26.40
N ASN A 6 11.79 2.88 -26.47
CA ASN A 6 11.12 1.58 -26.51
C ASN A 6 10.35 1.34 -25.19
N PRO A 7 9.14 0.76 -25.24
CA PRO A 7 8.40 0.39 -24.04
C PRO A 7 9.20 -0.64 -23.23
N ILE A 8 9.41 -0.37 -21.95
CA ILE A 8 10.04 -1.31 -21.02
C ILE A 8 9.01 -2.40 -20.71
N ASP A 9 9.31 -3.63 -21.11
CA ASP A 9 8.51 -4.81 -20.78
C ASP A 9 8.34 -4.93 -19.25
N PRO A 10 7.20 -5.43 -18.75
CA PRO A 10 7.04 -5.68 -17.33
C PRO A 10 8.05 -6.75 -16.89
N ILE A 11 9.01 -6.35 -16.04
CA ILE A 11 9.98 -7.26 -15.43
C ILE A 11 9.19 -8.23 -14.55
N ASN A 12 8.96 -9.42 -15.08
CA ASN A 12 8.40 -10.56 -14.37
C ASN A 12 9.56 -11.45 -13.89
N GLU A 13 10.52 -10.84 -13.22
CA GLU A 13 11.62 -11.53 -12.55
C GLU A 13 11.49 -11.23 -11.06
N ASP A 14 11.03 -12.23 -10.31
CA ASP A 14 11.19 -12.27 -8.87
C ASP A 14 12.70 -12.11 -8.57
N PRO A 15 13.14 -11.07 -7.84
CA PRO A 15 14.56 -10.81 -7.63
C PRO A 15 15.19 -11.76 -6.60
N PHE A 16 14.63 -12.97 -6.43
CA PHE A 16 15.00 -13.91 -5.39
C PHE A 16 15.07 -15.38 -5.89
N GLU A 17 15.40 -15.60 -7.15
CA GLU A 17 15.96 -16.89 -7.59
C GLU A 17 17.49 -16.80 -7.66
N GLY A 18 18.10 -16.85 -6.49
CA GLY A 18 19.54 -16.79 -6.31
C GLY A 18 19.99 -17.40 -4.98
N THR A 19 19.32 -18.45 -4.51
CA THR A 19 19.75 -19.25 -3.35
C THR A 19 20.47 -20.52 -3.80
N GLY A 20 21.33 -20.40 -4.81
CA GLY A 20 22.11 -21.51 -5.38
C GLY A 20 23.50 -21.70 -4.76
N ASP A 21 24.15 -20.64 -4.27
CA ASP A 21 25.61 -20.69 -4.02
C ASP A 21 26.04 -20.58 -2.55
N LEU A 22 25.10 -20.50 -1.59
CA LEU A 22 25.46 -20.46 -0.16
C LEU A 22 25.60 -21.85 0.47
N ALA A 23 25.05 -22.89 -0.15
CA ALA A 23 25.11 -24.26 0.36
C ALA A 23 26.46 -24.94 0.06
N ASP A 24 27.11 -24.57 -1.05
CA ASP A 24 28.36 -25.22 -1.51
C ASP A 24 29.63 -24.73 -0.79
N PHE A 25 29.56 -23.63 -0.03
CA PHE A 25 30.69 -23.19 0.81
C PHE A 25 30.71 -23.81 2.22
N VAL A 26 29.65 -24.53 2.62
CA VAL A 26 29.46 -24.93 4.03
C VAL A 26 29.82 -26.41 4.28
N ASP A 27 30.00 -27.25 3.26
CA ASP A 27 30.18 -28.72 3.46
C ASP A 27 31.62 -29.27 3.29
N GLU A 28 32.66 -28.44 3.29
CA GLU A 28 34.06 -28.94 3.17
C GLU A 28 34.91 -28.87 4.45
N LYS A 29 34.33 -28.67 5.63
CA LYS A 29 35.03 -28.93 6.92
C LYS A 29 34.11 -29.45 8.02
N ARG A 30 33.81 -30.74 7.97
CA ARG A 30 33.40 -31.51 9.16
C ARG A 30 34.63 -32.12 9.81
N ASP A 31 35.46 -31.27 10.39
CA ASP A 31 36.33 -31.66 11.50
C ASP A 31 35.96 -30.80 12.71
N SER A 32 35.76 -31.50 13.82
CA SER A 32 35.30 -31.05 15.13
C SER A 32 36.34 -30.20 15.86
N GLU A 33 36.81 -29.12 15.25
CA GLU A 33 37.42 -28.00 15.97
C GLU A 33 36.38 -26.89 16.05
N LYS A 34 36.12 -26.42 17.26
CA LYS A 34 35.34 -25.20 17.51
C LYS A 34 35.90 -24.11 16.62
N VAL A 35 35.26 -23.86 15.47
CA VAL A 35 35.56 -22.70 14.65
C VAL A 35 35.02 -21.53 15.46
N ASN A 36 35.88 -21.01 16.32
CA ASN A 36 35.77 -19.68 16.89
C ASN A 36 36.02 -18.72 15.71
N VAL A 37 35.15 -18.77 14.70
CA VAL A 37 35.12 -17.75 13.65
C VAL A 37 34.72 -16.51 14.43
N ASP A 38 35.60 -15.53 14.46
CA ASP A 38 35.25 -14.24 15.00
C ASP A 38 34.04 -13.72 14.20
N LEU A 39 32.85 -13.75 14.81
CA LEU A 39 31.59 -13.32 14.18
C LEU A 39 31.68 -11.85 13.75
N VAL A 40 32.52 -11.06 14.44
CA VAL A 40 32.81 -9.69 14.07
C VAL A 40 33.59 -9.66 12.76
N PHE A 41 34.61 -10.51 12.61
CA PHE A 41 35.37 -10.61 11.37
C PHE A 41 34.49 -11.05 10.20
N LEU A 42 33.65 -12.07 10.40
CA LEU A 42 32.72 -12.55 9.38
C LEU A 42 31.75 -11.43 8.93
N TYR A 43 31.15 -10.72 9.87
CA TYR A 43 30.22 -9.61 9.59
C TYR A 43 30.91 -8.45 8.88
N LEU A 44 32.12 -8.04 9.31
CA LEU A 44 32.86 -6.96 8.67
C LEU A 44 33.28 -7.30 7.24
N LYS A 45 33.61 -8.58 6.98
CA LYS A 45 33.89 -9.06 5.64
C LYS A 45 32.64 -8.96 4.76
N GLU A 46 31.50 -9.46 5.24
CA GLU A 46 30.22 -9.44 4.51
C GLU A 46 29.74 -8.00 4.24
N MET A 47 29.79 -7.12 5.25
CA MET A 47 29.43 -5.71 5.09
C MET A 47 30.39 -4.94 4.17
N GLY A 48 31.65 -5.37 4.08
CA GLY A 48 32.64 -4.78 3.17
C GLY A 48 32.38 -5.08 1.69
N GLU A 49 31.55 -6.08 1.38
CA GLU A 49 31.14 -6.41 0.01
C GLU A 49 29.98 -5.52 -0.48
N ILE A 50 29.24 -4.87 0.43
CA ILE A 50 28.12 -3.97 0.08
C ILE A 50 28.69 -2.61 -0.37
N PRO A 51 28.46 -2.18 -1.63
CA PRO A 51 28.96 -0.91 -2.12
C PRO A 51 28.25 0.27 -1.45
N LEU A 52 28.98 1.37 -1.25
CA LEU A 52 28.39 2.62 -0.80
C LEU A 52 27.47 3.18 -1.89
N LEU A 53 26.27 3.61 -1.48
CA LEU A 53 25.29 4.22 -2.35
C LEU A 53 25.69 5.68 -2.67
N THR A 54 25.42 6.09 -3.88
CA THR A 54 25.40 7.51 -4.28
C THR A 54 24.07 8.16 -3.91
N ASP A 55 24.02 9.49 -3.78
CA ASP A 55 22.79 10.24 -3.50
C ASP A 55 21.67 9.95 -4.52
N GLU A 56 22.02 9.73 -5.79
CA GLU A 56 21.06 9.36 -6.85
C GLU A 56 20.44 7.99 -6.59
N GLN A 57 21.26 7.01 -6.20
CA GLN A 57 20.80 5.67 -5.86
C GLN A 57 19.99 5.65 -4.57
N GLU A 58 20.33 6.47 -3.59
CA GLU A 58 19.54 6.65 -2.37
C GLU A 58 18.14 7.19 -2.71
N ASN A 59 18.08 8.22 -3.55
CA ASN A 59 16.82 8.79 -4.03
C ASN A 59 16.00 7.77 -4.84
N GLU A 60 16.64 6.97 -5.69
CA GLU A 60 15.99 5.92 -6.46
C GLU A 60 15.39 4.83 -5.55
N ILE A 61 16.15 4.35 -4.57
CA ILE A 61 15.67 3.38 -3.59
C ILE A 61 14.49 3.97 -2.80
N GLY A 62 14.58 5.23 -2.38
CA GLY A 62 13.50 5.95 -1.69
C GLY A 62 12.25 6.10 -2.56
N TRP A 63 12.41 6.29 -3.87
CA TRP A 63 11.29 6.27 -4.83
C TRP A 63 10.70 4.88 -5.00
N ARG A 64 11.53 3.85 -5.08
CA ARG A 64 11.08 2.46 -5.23
C ARG A 64 10.29 1.99 -4.02
N ILE A 65 10.76 2.28 -2.81
CA ILE A 65 10.05 1.96 -1.55
C ILE A 65 8.67 2.63 -1.55
N GLU A 66 8.60 3.89 -1.95
CA GLU A 66 7.35 4.63 -1.96
C GLU A 66 6.36 4.14 -3.00
N ASN A 67 6.85 3.87 -4.21
CA ASN A 67 6.01 3.37 -5.28
C ASN A 67 5.45 1.99 -4.91
N SER A 68 6.28 1.10 -4.36
CA SER A 68 5.85 -0.20 -3.84
C SER A 68 4.83 -0.06 -2.71
N ARG A 69 5.03 0.91 -1.81
CA ARG A 69 4.09 1.20 -0.73
C ARG A 69 2.75 1.73 -1.25
N ASN A 70 2.76 2.65 -2.20
CA ASN A 70 1.55 3.20 -2.81
C ASN A 70 0.77 2.14 -3.58
N ARG A 71 1.49 1.25 -4.31
CA ARG A 71 0.89 0.08 -4.94
C ARG A 71 0.25 -0.86 -3.93
N PHE A 72 0.95 -1.17 -2.84
CA PHE A 72 0.39 -1.98 -1.77
C PHE A 72 -0.89 -1.36 -1.19
N TYR A 73 -0.90 -0.05 -0.94
CA TYR A 73 -2.10 0.61 -0.43
C TYR A 73 -3.25 0.62 -1.43
N ASP A 74 -2.99 0.78 -2.72
CA ASP A 74 -4.04 0.70 -3.74
C ASP A 74 -4.67 -0.67 -3.79
N GLU A 75 -3.84 -1.70 -3.76
CA GLU A 75 -4.30 -3.08 -3.78
C GLU A 75 -5.06 -3.42 -2.50
N ALA A 76 -4.54 -3.01 -1.34
CA ALA A 76 -5.18 -3.26 -0.06
C ALA A 76 -6.51 -2.50 0.08
N LEU A 77 -6.53 -1.22 -0.31
CA LEU A 77 -7.75 -0.39 -0.25
C LEU A 77 -8.74 -0.74 -1.36
N SER A 78 -8.36 -1.48 -2.40
CA SER A 78 -9.33 -2.01 -3.37
C SER A 78 -10.32 -2.98 -2.72
N ASN A 79 -9.90 -3.65 -1.64
CA ASN A 79 -10.72 -4.59 -0.91
C ASN A 79 -11.78 -3.87 -0.04
N PRO A 80 -13.09 -4.11 -0.27
CA PRO A 80 -14.17 -3.46 0.48
C PRO A 80 -14.08 -3.66 2.00
N TYR A 81 -13.61 -4.84 2.45
CA TYR A 81 -13.47 -5.14 3.87
C TYR A 81 -12.37 -4.28 4.52
N ILE A 82 -11.25 -4.11 3.82
CA ILE A 82 -10.15 -3.27 4.30
C ILE A 82 -10.57 -1.80 4.34
N GLN A 83 -11.34 -1.33 3.34
CA GLN A 83 -11.90 0.03 3.36
C GLN A 83 -12.79 0.25 4.59
N GLU A 84 -13.63 -0.72 4.95
CA GLU A 84 -14.52 -0.63 6.12
C GLU A 84 -13.71 -0.52 7.42
N VAL A 85 -12.71 -1.39 7.60
CA VAL A 85 -11.81 -1.36 8.77
C VAL A 85 -11.04 -0.04 8.84
N PHE A 86 -10.52 0.43 7.70
CA PHE A 86 -9.82 1.71 7.61
C PHE A 86 -10.72 2.88 8.02
N THR A 87 -11.97 2.89 7.54
CA THR A 87 -12.96 3.94 7.86
C THR A 87 -13.29 3.95 9.35
N LYS A 88 -13.52 2.78 9.94
CA LYS A 88 -13.75 2.61 11.39
C LYS A 88 -12.56 3.09 12.21
N LEU A 89 -11.34 2.74 11.82
CA LEU A 89 -10.11 3.18 12.47
C LEU A 89 -9.97 4.71 12.42
N LYS A 90 -10.23 5.32 11.26
CA LYS A 90 -10.16 6.77 11.08
C LYS A 90 -11.21 7.51 11.92
N ARG A 91 -12.42 6.98 12.02
CA ARG A 91 -13.45 7.52 12.92
C ARG A 91 -13.03 7.41 14.39
N ALA A 92 -12.53 6.26 14.83
CA ALA A 92 -12.05 6.07 16.20
C ALA A 92 -10.90 7.03 16.54
N LEU A 93 -9.98 7.27 15.59
CA LEU A 93 -8.91 8.25 15.73
C LEU A 93 -9.46 9.68 15.87
N LEU A 94 -10.44 10.07 15.05
CA LEU A 94 -11.08 11.38 15.14
C LEU A 94 -11.79 11.58 16.48
N GLU A 95 -12.52 10.58 16.96
CA GLU A 95 -13.19 10.62 18.27
C GLU A 95 -12.19 10.68 19.43
N SER A 96 -11.10 9.92 19.36
CA SER A 96 -10.02 9.96 20.35
C SER A 96 -9.38 11.35 20.40
N ARG A 97 -9.16 11.99 19.24
CA ARG A 97 -8.67 13.37 19.13
C ARG A 97 -9.64 14.37 19.78
N ALA A 98 -10.94 14.21 19.57
CA ALA A 98 -11.95 15.05 20.21
C ALA A 98 -11.97 14.91 21.74
N LYS A 99 -11.78 13.69 22.26
CA LYS A 99 -11.79 13.39 23.72
C LYS A 99 -10.50 13.83 24.42
N ASN A 100 -9.34 13.66 23.78
CA ASN A 100 -8.03 13.93 24.37
C ASN A 100 -7.27 15.04 23.61
N LYS A 101 -7.66 16.30 23.83
CA LYS A 101 -6.99 17.48 23.23
C LYS A 101 -5.48 17.56 23.52
N THR A 102 -5.00 16.92 24.61
CA THR A 102 -3.57 16.86 24.98
C THR A 102 -2.78 15.82 24.19
N VAL A 103 -3.37 14.67 23.84
CA VAL A 103 -2.78 13.64 22.93
C VAL A 103 -2.87 14.10 21.46
N SER A 104 -3.76 15.05 21.17
CA SER A 104 -3.95 15.67 19.85
C SER A 104 -2.79 16.56 19.39
N LYS A 105 -1.76 16.76 20.22
CA LYS A 105 -0.46 17.32 19.83
C LYS A 105 0.43 16.32 19.09
N THR A 106 0.02 15.06 18.97
CA THR A 106 0.54 14.17 17.93
C THR A 106 0.14 14.79 16.61
N LYS A 107 1.01 15.68 16.12
CA LYS A 107 0.91 16.26 14.79
C LYS A 107 0.63 15.10 13.84
N LEU A 108 -0.38 15.23 12.98
CA LEU A 108 -0.30 14.49 11.73
C LEU A 108 1.09 14.88 11.20
N LYS A 109 2.03 13.94 11.11
CA LYS A 109 3.40 14.24 10.71
C LYS A 109 3.30 14.68 9.24
N SER A 110 2.98 15.95 9.05
CA SER A 110 3.02 16.63 7.78
C SER A 110 4.50 16.68 7.50
N GLY A 111 4.97 15.75 6.67
CA GLY A 111 6.10 16.05 5.80
C GLY A 111 5.79 17.38 5.11
N SER A 112 6.86 18.08 4.74
CA SER A 112 6.87 19.33 3.98
C SER A 112 5.64 19.56 3.11
N THR A 113 5.16 20.80 3.15
CA THR A 113 3.94 21.38 2.54
C THR A 113 3.81 21.23 1.02
N GLU A 114 4.73 20.51 0.37
CA GLU A 114 4.80 20.34 -1.08
C GLU A 114 3.96 19.16 -1.58
N PHE A 115 3.68 18.17 -0.72
CA PHE A 115 3.13 16.88 -1.14
C PHE A 115 1.66 16.63 -0.76
N THR A 116 1.01 17.54 -0.05
CA THR A 116 -0.44 17.49 0.25
C THR A 116 -1.31 18.08 -0.84
N ASN A 117 -0.79 18.24 -2.07
CA ASN A 117 -1.29 19.23 -3.03
C ASN A 117 -1.45 20.63 -2.39
N GLY A 118 -0.67 20.94 -1.35
CA GLY A 118 -0.78 22.17 -0.56
C GLY A 118 -1.87 22.20 0.53
N LEU A 119 -2.55 21.09 0.86
CA LEU A 119 -3.48 21.07 2.00
C LEU A 119 -2.73 21.18 3.35
N SER A 120 -3.16 22.13 4.18
CA SER A 120 -2.70 22.28 5.56
C SER A 120 -3.25 21.16 6.45
N GLU A 121 -2.56 20.87 7.57
CA GLU A 121 -3.03 19.90 8.58
C GLU A 121 -4.45 20.27 9.06
N GLU A 122 -4.72 21.56 9.25
CA GLU A 122 -6.03 22.09 9.63
C GLU A 122 -7.10 21.75 8.61
N ARG A 123 -6.79 21.92 7.32
CA ARG A 123 -7.72 21.60 6.24
C ARG A 123 -8.02 20.11 6.16
N ILE A 124 -7.02 19.27 6.38
CA ILE A 124 -7.21 17.81 6.44
C ILE A 124 -8.19 17.45 7.57
N ILE A 125 -8.05 18.07 8.75
CA ILE A 125 -8.93 17.83 9.90
C ILE A 125 -10.37 18.26 9.61
N GLU A 126 -10.56 19.38 8.90
CA GLU A 126 -11.88 19.88 8.49
C GLU A 126 -12.58 18.94 7.49
N ILE A 127 -11.84 18.39 6.53
CA ILE A 127 -12.39 17.54 5.47
C ILE A 127 -12.63 16.10 5.96
N LEU A 128 -11.81 15.63 6.91
CA LEU A 128 -11.85 14.26 7.42
C LEU A 128 -13.28 13.75 7.77
N PRO A 129 -14.10 14.46 8.57
CA PRO A 129 -15.44 13.97 8.91
C PRO A 129 -16.37 13.86 7.69
N ILE A 130 -16.26 14.76 6.71
CA ILE A 130 -17.09 14.78 5.51
C ILE A 130 -16.77 13.57 4.63
N ASN A 131 -15.48 13.30 4.42
CA ASN A 131 -15.01 12.18 3.62
C ASN A 131 -15.32 10.83 4.29
N ILE A 132 -15.23 10.73 5.62
CA ILE A 132 -15.62 9.53 6.38
C ILE A 132 -17.12 9.25 6.18
N ASN A 133 -17.99 10.24 6.36
CA ASN A 133 -19.44 10.05 6.18
C ASN A 133 -19.77 9.60 4.75
N THR A 134 -19.09 10.19 3.77
CA THR A 134 -19.25 9.83 2.35
C THR A 134 -18.82 8.38 2.10
N LEU A 135 -17.69 7.95 2.65
CA LEU A 135 -17.23 6.56 2.54
C LEU A 135 -18.19 5.56 3.20
N GLU A 136 -18.73 5.89 4.37
CA GLU A 136 -19.70 5.02 5.04
C GLU A 136 -20.98 4.84 4.22
N GLU A 137 -21.51 5.93 3.66
CA GLU A 137 -22.65 5.84 2.75
C GLU A 137 -22.34 5.01 1.50
N MET A 138 -21.16 5.20 0.92
CA MET A 138 -20.71 4.43 -0.24
C MET A 138 -20.56 2.94 0.11
N GLN A 139 -20.00 2.60 1.27
CA GLN A 139 -19.86 1.22 1.74
C GLN A 139 -21.20 0.53 1.92
N ILE A 140 -22.17 1.21 2.54
CA ILE A 140 -23.54 0.68 2.71
C ILE A 140 -24.18 0.40 1.35
N ARG A 141 -24.02 1.30 0.37
CA ARG A 141 -24.54 1.11 -1.00
C ARG A 141 -23.83 -0.04 -1.71
N ASN A 142 -22.50 -0.08 -1.65
CA ASN A 142 -21.71 -1.13 -2.27
C ASN A 142 -22.09 -2.51 -1.71
N MET A 143 -22.29 -2.63 -0.39
CA MET A 143 -22.74 -3.88 0.23
C MET A 143 -24.12 -4.32 -0.30
N LYS A 144 -25.09 -3.40 -0.41
CA LYS A 144 -26.43 -3.70 -0.95
C LYS A 144 -26.35 -4.15 -2.41
N ASP A 145 -25.52 -3.50 -3.21
CA ASP A 145 -25.39 -3.84 -4.62
C ASP A 145 -24.67 -5.18 -4.83
N THR A 146 -23.67 -5.49 -4.00
CA THR A 146 -23.05 -6.83 -4.01
C THR A 146 -24.06 -7.91 -3.65
N GLN A 147 -24.89 -7.70 -2.62
CA GLN A 147 -25.95 -8.65 -2.25
C GLN A 147 -26.99 -8.81 -3.38
N TYR A 148 -27.34 -7.70 -4.04
CA TYR A 148 -28.27 -7.73 -5.16
C TYR A 148 -27.69 -8.47 -6.38
N ILE A 149 -26.43 -8.21 -6.73
CA ILE A 149 -25.72 -8.93 -7.79
C ILE A 149 -25.69 -10.42 -7.49
N GLN A 150 -25.35 -10.81 -6.25
CA GLN A 150 -25.34 -12.21 -5.83
C GLN A 150 -26.72 -12.87 -5.98
N ALA A 151 -27.78 -12.20 -5.53
CA ALA A 151 -29.15 -12.71 -5.67
C ALA A 151 -29.56 -12.84 -7.15
N LEU A 152 -29.14 -11.92 -8.02
CA LEU A 152 -29.37 -12.02 -9.46
C LEU A 152 -28.58 -13.17 -10.09
N GLU A 153 -27.33 -13.39 -9.70
CA GLU A 153 -26.49 -14.49 -10.17
C GLU A 153 -27.13 -15.85 -9.83
N GLU A 154 -27.69 -16.00 -8.63
CA GLU A 154 -28.41 -17.20 -8.22
C GLU A 154 -29.67 -17.47 -9.06
N GLN A 155 -30.35 -16.41 -9.50
CA GLN A 155 -31.54 -16.49 -10.36
C GLN A 155 -31.21 -16.62 -11.85
N ASN A 156 -29.96 -16.40 -12.25
CA ASN A 156 -29.52 -16.34 -13.64
C ASN A 156 -29.26 -17.74 -14.24
N GLN A 157 -30.19 -18.69 -14.02
CA GLN A 157 -30.13 -20.02 -14.65
C GLN A 157 -30.39 -19.95 -16.16
N ASP A 158 -31.19 -18.96 -16.60
CA ASP A 158 -31.62 -18.79 -17.99
C ASP A 158 -30.75 -17.80 -18.81
N GLY A 159 -29.68 -17.25 -18.23
CA GLY A 159 -28.81 -16.27 -18.90
C GLY A 159 -29.44 -14.88 -19.14
N ARG A 160 -30.68 -14.66 -18.68
CA ARG A 160 -31.48 -13.44 -18.92
C ARG A 160 -30.90 -12.19 -18.26
N TYR A 161 -30.15 -12.31 -17.18
CA TYR A 161 -29.64 -11.18 -16.38
C TYR A 161 -28.13 -10.95 -16.58
N THR A 162 -27.51 -11.58 -17.57
CA THR A 162 -26.07 -11.49 -17.82
C THR A 162 -25.60 -10.05 -18.08
N GLU A 163 -26.34 -9.32 -18.93
CA GLU A 163 -26.03 -7.92 -19.26
C GLU A 163 -26.20 -7.00 -18.03
N THR A 164 -27.32 -7.10 -17.32
CA THR A 164 -27.58 -6.29 -16.12
C THR A 164 -26.59 -6.56 -15.00
N ILE A 165 -26.18 -7.82 -14.79
CA ILE A 165 -25.13 -8.17 -13.81
C ILE A 165 -23.80 -7.52 -14.22
N SER A 166 -23.46 -7.56 -15.50
CA SER A 166 -22.21 -6.98 -16.02
C SER A 166 -22.17 -5.45 -15.85
N GLU A 167 -23.27 -4.76 -16.16
CA GLU A 167 -23.41 -3.31 -15.94
C GLU A 167 -23.29 -2.95 -14.46
N MET A 168 -23.96 -3.70 -13.58
CA MET A 168 -23.92 -3.46 -12.14
C MET A 168 -22.52 -3.69 -11.55
N LYS A 169 -21.79 -4.69 -12.04
CA LYS A 169 -20.39 -4.93 -11.67
C LYS A 169 -19.49 -3.76 -12.08
N LEU A 170 -19.66 -3.21 -13.28
CA LEU A 170 -18.90 -2.05 -13.74
C LEU A 170 -19.19 -0.81 -12.86
N LEU A 171 -20.45 -0.56 -12.52
CA LEU A 171 -20.85 0.53 -11.62
C LEU A 171 -20.29 0.34 -10.20
N LEU A 172 -20.23 -0.90 -9.71
CA LEU A 172 -19.61 -1.23 -8.43
C LEU A 172 -18.10 -0.97 -8.47
N GLN A 173 -17.41 -1.41 -9.51
CA GLN A 173 -15.97 -1.18 -9.70
C GLN A 173 -15.64 0.32 -9.69
N GLY A 174 -16.35 1.13 -10.48
CA GLY A 174 -16.12 2.58 -10.51
C GLY A 174 -16.44 3.29 -9.18
N ARG A 175 -17.23 2.69 -8.30
CA ARG A 175 -17.44 3.20 -6.93
C ARG A 175 -16.35 2.76 -5.97
N LEU A 176 -15.86 1.52 -6.09
CA LEU A 176 -14.73 1.04 -5.30
C LEU A 176 -13.48 1.87 -5.58
N GLU A 177 -13.21 2.18 -6.84
CA GLU A 177 -12.10 3.07 -7.23
C GLU A 177 -12.23 4.48 -6.64
N ARG A 178 -13.45 5.04 -6.64
CA ARG A 178 -13.74 6.32 -5.96
C ARG A 178 -13.54 6.22 -4.44
N GLY A 179 -13.92 5.09 -3.84
CA GLY A 179 -13.67 4.78 -2.44
C GLY A 179 -12.18 4.76 -2.13
N CYS A 180 -11.35 4.12 -2.96
CA CYS A 180 -9.89 4.13 -2.81
C CYS A 180 -9.31 5.55 -2.83
N ARG A 181 -9.79 6.41 -3.73
CA ARG A 181 -9.36 7.82 -3.79
C ARG A 181 -9.72 8.58 -2.51
N LEU A 182 -10.95 8.43 -2.02
CA LEU A 182 -11.36 9.05 -0.75
C LEU A 182 -10.55 8.53 0.44
N CYS A 183 -10.25 7.23 0.48
CA CYS A 183 -9.38 6.65 1.51
C CYS A 183 -7.96 7.24 1.47
N ARG A 184 -7.41 7.48 0.27
CA ARG A 184 -6.13 8.18 0.09
C ARG A 184 -6.20 9.63 0.59
N GLU A 185 -7.28 10.34 0.32
CA GLU A 185 -7.47 11.73 0.78
C GLU A 185 -7.64 11.82 2.32
N LEU A 186 -8.11 10.76 2.97
CA LEU A 186 -8.32 10.66 4.42
C LEU A 186 -7.06 10.35 5.23
N GLY A 187 -5.93 10.09 4.59
CA GLY A 187 -4.67 9.88 5.25
C GLY A 187 -3.58 10.73 4.61
N PRO A 188 -2.71 11.39 5.38
CA PRO A 188 -1.45 11.81 4.79
C PRO A 188 -0.79 10.55 4.21
N PRO A 189 -0.29 10.57 2.97
CA PRO A 189 0.68 9.57 2.54
C PRO A 189 1.85 9.73 3.49
N TYR A 190 1.93 8.86 4.50
CA TYR A 190 3.07 8.88 5.39
C TYR A 190 4.25 8.51 4.52
N LYS A 191 5.24 9.37 4.38
CA LYS A 191 6.54 8.97 3.84
C LYS A 191 7.60 9.19 4.91
N LEU A 192 8.42 8.16 5.11
CA LEU A 192 9.67 8.28 5.87
C LEU A 192 10.64 9.00 4.95
N ILE A 193 11.31 10.00 5.54
CA ILE A 193 12.44 10.75 4.99
C ILE A 193 13.36 9.79 4.25
#